data_AF-A0A7S0AQQ0-F1
#
_entry.id   AF-A0A7S0AQQ0-F1
#
_cell.length_a   1.000
_cell.length_b   1.000
_cell.length_c   1.000
_cell.angle_alpha   90.00
_cell.angle_beta   90.00
_cell.angle_gamma   90.00
#
_symmetry.space_group_name_H-M   'P 1'
#
loop_
_entity.id
_entity.type
_entity.pdbx_description
1 polymer ?
#
loop_
_entity_poly.entity_id
_entity_poly.type
_entity_poly.pdbx_seq_one_letter_code
_entity_poly.pdbx_strand_id
1 'polypeptide(L)'
;VPQKYITADGFKLGHWVKNQRHAKKRGSLDAEQIRRLEGLGFVWEPVRAQWERGFQHLAAYVRDHGDALVPVRFVAADGFGLGAWVVKQRQAKRRGSLEADQIQRMDSLGFV
;
A
#
# COMPACT_ATOMS: atom_id res chain seq x y z
N VAL A 1 -0.17 1.61 -12.68
CA VAL A 1 -0.11 0.93 -13.99
C VAL A 1 -0.47 -0.54 -13.85
N PRO A 2 -1.55 -1.03 -14.48
CA PRO A 2 -1.87 -2.46 -14.54
C PRO A 2 -0.75 -3.28 -15.19
N GLN A 3 -0.52 -4.52 -14.75
CA GLN A 3 0.58 -5.35 -15.28
C GLN A 3 0.50 -5.56 -16.79
N LYS A 4 -0.72 -5.70 -17.34
CA LYS A 4 -0.97 -5.91 -18.76
C LYS A 4 -1.25 -4.62 -19.53
N TYR A 5 -0.96 -3.46 -18.95
CA TYR A 5 -1.18 -2.18 -19.63
C TYR A 5 -0.19 -2.02 -20.80
N ILE A 6 -0.74 -1.68 -21.97
CA ILE A 6 -0.04 -1.43 -23.22
C ILE A 6 -0.44 -0.03 -23.68
N THR A 7 0.54 0.79 -24.05
CA THR A 7 0.32 2.14 -24.60
C THR A 7 -0.25 2.06 -26.02
N ALA A 8 -0.74 3.19 -26.55
CA ALA A 8 -1.36 3.24 -27.86
C ALA A 8 -0.43 2.81 -29.01
N ASP A 9 0.88 3.02 -28.85
CA ASP A 9 1.95 2.62 -29.78
C ASP A 9 2.46 1.18 -29.54
N GLY A 10 1.83 0.41 -28.66
CA GLY A 10 2.15 -1.01 -28.43
C GLY A 10 3.22 -1.28 -27.37
N PHE A 11 3.75 -0.25 -26.69
CA PHE A 11 4.74 -0.44 -25.62
C PHE A 11 4.11 -1.06 -24.36
N LYS A 12 4.69 -2.19 -23.92
CA LYS A 12 4.22 -2.99 -22.76
C LYS A 12 4.62 -2.34 -21.43
N LEU A 13 4.10 -1.15 -21.15
CA LEU A 13 4.48 -0.35 -19.99
C LEU A 13 4.28 -1.09 -18.66
N GLY A 14 3.22 -1.89 -18.51
CA GLY A 14 3.01 -2.67 -17.28
C GLY A 14 4.12 -3.69 -17.00
N HIS A 15 4.68 -4.32 -18.04
CA HIS A 15 5.83 -5.20 -17.92
C HIS A 15 7.11 -4.42 -17.64
N TRP A 16 7.30 -3.28 -18.32
CA TRP A 16 8.46 -2.43 -18.07
C TRP A 16 8.50 -1.93 -16.62
N VAL A 17 7.39 -1.45 -16.07
CA VAL A 17 7.26 -1.05 -14.66
C VAL A 17 7.63 -2.20 -13.72
N LYS A 18 7.16 -3.42 -14.00
CA LYS A 18 7.53 -4.61 -13.22
C LYS A 18 9.05 -4.86 -13.26
N ASN A 19 9.65 -4.74 -14.44
CA ASN A 19 11.09 -4.93 -14.62
C ASN A 19 11.91 -3.87 -13.88
N GLN A 20 11.49 -2.60 -13.87
CA GLN A 20 12.16 -1.55 -13.09
C GLN A 20 12.20 -1.90 -11.60
N ARG A 21 11.10 -2.38 -11.03
CA ARG A 21 11.06 -2.80 -9.62
C ARG A 21 12.03 -3.96 -9.32
N HIS A 22 12.06 -4.97 -10.20
CA HIS A 22 13.03 -6.07 -10.06
C HIS A 22 14.47 -5.62 -10.22
N ALA A 23 14.74 -4.68 -11.13
CA ALA A 23 16.07 -4.11 -11.32
C ALA A 23 16.53 -3.34 -10.07
N LYS A 24 15.67 -2.50 -9.47
CA LYS A 24 15.97 -1.82 -8.19
C LYS A 24 16.28 -2.82 -7.07
N LYS A 25 15.46 -3.87 -6.93
CA LYS A 25 15.66 -4.91 -5.90
C LYS A 25 16.97 -5.68 -6.08
N ARG A 26 17.45 -5.82 -7.32
CA ARG A 26 18.74 -6.47 -7.65
C ARG A 26 19.94 -5.52 -7.59
N GLY A 27 19.73 -4.23 -7.27
CA GLY A 27 20.79 -3.23 -7.28
C GLY A 27 21.33 -2.91 -8.68
N SER A 28 20.56 -3.20 -9.74
CA SER A 28 21.02 -3.06 -11.13
C SER A 28 20.52 -1.77 -11.80
N LEU A 29 19.93 -0.84 -11.05
CA LEU A 29 19.60 0.51 -11.52
C LEU A 29 20.62 1.49 -10.98
N ASP A 30 21.06 2.42 -11.83
CA ASP A 30 21.89 3.53 -11.38
C ASP A 30 21.07 4.59 -10.62
N ALA A 31 21.78 5.48 -9.93
CA ALA A 31 21.15 6.52 -9.10
C ALA A 31 20.32 7.51 -9.92
N GLU A 32 20.71 7.82 -11.16
CA GLU A 32 20.01 8.77 -12.02
C GLU A 32 18.69 8.18 -12.54
N GLN A 33 18.68 6.89 -12.90
CA GLN A 33 17.47 6.15 -13.26
C GLN A 33 16.47 6.13 -12.10
N ILE A 34 16.95 5.85 -10.89
CA ILE A 34 16.12 5.87 -9.68
C ILE A 34 15.53 7.27 -9.48
N ARG A 35 16.38 8.30 -9.51
CA ARG A 35 15.97 9.70 -9.31
C ARG A 35 14.93 10.16 -10.33
N ARG A 36 15.09 9.82 -11.61
CA ARG A 36 14.12 10.15 -12.67
C ARG A 36 12.77 9.50 -12.43
N LEU A 37 12.76 8.22 -12.04
CA LEU A 37 11.53 7.50 -11.74
C LEU A 37 10.84 8.08 -10.50
N GLU A 38 11.60 8.39 -9.45
CA GLU A 38 11.07 9.02 -8.23
C GLU A 38 10.51 10.42 -8.51
N GLY A 39 11.13 11.20 -9.40
CA GLY A 39 10.60 12.48 -9.86
C GLY A 39 9.25 12.38 -10.58
N LEU A 40 8.90 11.20 -11.11
CA LEU A 40 7.58 10.92 -11.70
C LEU A 40 6.57 10.37 -10.68
N GLY A 41 6.93 10.28 -9.39
CA GLY A 41 6.10 9.65 -8.36
C GLY A 41 6.04 8.12 -8.49
N PHE A 42 7.07 7.50 -9.06
CA PHE A 42 7.09 6.05 -9.27
C PHE A 42 7.04 5.27 -7.95
N VAL A 43 5.98 4.47 -7.77
CA VAL A 43 5.82 3.62 -6.59
C VAL A 43 6.57 2.31 -6.76
N TRP A 44 7.67 2.16 -6.03
CA TRP A 44 8.53 0.97 -6.00
C TRP A 44 7.87 -0.23 -5.33
N GLU A 45 7.25 -0.02 -4.17
CA GLU A 45 6.61 -1.04 -3.34
C GLU A 45 5.09 -0.80 -3.27
N PRO A 46 4.32 -1.15 -4.32
CA PRO A 46 2.90 -0.81 -4.40
C PRO A 46 2.05 -1.48 -3.31
N VAL A 47 2.43 -2.69 -2.86
CA VAL A 47 1.73 -3.38 -1.78
C VAL A 47 1.93 -2.63 -0.46
N ARG A 48 3.17 -2.25 -0.15
CA ARG A 48 3.47 -1.45 1.04
C ARG A 48 2.77 -0.10 0.99
N ALA A 49 2.76 0.58 -0.16
CA ALA A 49 2.08 1.85 -0.32
C ALA A 49 0.55 1.74 -0.12
N GLN A 50 -0.08 0.67 -0.61
CA GLN A 50 -1.51 0.43 -0.37
C GLN A 50 -1.81 0.16 1.11
N TRP A 51 -0.94 -0.60 1.78
CA TRP A 51 -1.08 -0.84 3.22
C TRP A 51 -0.93 0.47 4.00
N GLU A 52 0.07 1.29 3.66
CA GLU A 52 0.31 2.59 4.31
C GLU A 52 -0.89 3.53 4.17
N ARG A 53 -1.52 3.57 2.99
CA ARG A 53 -2.76 4.35 2.80
C ARG A 53 -3.87 3.87 3.75
N GLY A 54 -4.07 2.56 3.86
CA GLY A 54 -5.07 2.00 4.78
C GLY A 54 -4.76 2.32 6.25
N PHE A 55 -3.48 2.25 6.63
CA PHE A 55 -3.01 2.63 7.94
C PHE A 55 -3.28 4.11 8.25
N GLN A 56 -3.02 5.02 7.31
CA GLN A 56 -3.32 6.44 7.48
C GLN A 56 -4.82 6.70 7.71
N HIS A 57 -5.69 5.99 6.98
CA HIS A 57 -7.14 6.07 7.22
C HIS A 57 -7.54 5.52 8.59
N LEU A 58 -6.93 4.41 9.04
CA LEU A 58 -7.16 3.88 10.38
C LEU A 58 -6.71 4.87 11.46
N ALA A 59 -5.52 5.46 11.31
CA ALA A 59 -5.01 6.45 12.24
C ALA A 59 -5.90 7.70 12.31
N ALA A 60 -6.41 8.17 11.16
CA ALA A 60 -7.38 9.25 11.11
C ALA A 60 -8.68 8.88 11.82
N TYR A 61 -9.22 7.67 11.57
CA TYR A 61 -10.42 7.19 12.25
C TYR A 61 -10.24 7.16 13.77
N VAL A 62 -9.13 6.59 14.25
CA VAL A 62 -8.82 6.48 15.70
C VAL A 62 -8.66 7.86 16.33
N ARG A 63 -8.03 8.81 15.65
CA ARG A 63 -7.94 10.20 16.12
C ARG A 63 -9.32 10.83 16.29
N ASP A 64 -10.24 10.55 15.38
CA ASP A 64 -11.55 11.21 15.32
C ASP A 64 -12.60 10.51 16.23
N HIS A 65 -12.46 9.20 16.50
CA HIS A 65 -13.43 8.40 17.26
C HIS A 65 -12.90 7.91 18.62
N GLY A 66 -11.57 7.90 18.81
CA GLY A 66 -10.90 7.44 20.03
C GLY A 66 -10.61 5.93 20.08
N ASP A 67 -11.04 5.15 19.07
CA ASP A 67 -10.86 3.70 19.03
C ASP A 67 -10.62 3.15 17.60
N ALA A 68 -10.22 1.88 17.51
CA ALA A 68 -10.03 1.15 16.26
C ALA A 68 -11.24 0.25 15.90
N LEU A 69 -12.43 0.50 16.46
CA LEU A 69 -13.66 -0.25 16.24
C LEU A 69 -14.40 0.24 14.99
N VAL A 70 -13.71 0.18 13.85
CA VAL A 70 -14.25 0.64 12.58
C VAL A 70 -15.45 -0.22 12.15
N PRO A 71 -16.64 0.36 11.86
CA PRO A 71 -17.77 -0.36 11.29
C PRO A 71 -17.41 -1.02 9.96
N VAL A 72 -17.89 -2.24 9.72
CA VAL A 72 -17.52 -3.04 8.52
C VAL A 72 -17.82 -2.31 7.20
N ARG A 73 -18.89 -1.50 7.16
CA ARG A 73 -19.31 -0.72 5.99
C ARG A 73 -18.78 0.72 5.98
N PHE A 74 -17.90 1.08 6.91
CA PHE A 74 -17.34 2.43 6.94
C PHE A 74 -16.50 2.71 5.70
N VAL A 75 -16.72 3.89 5.12
CA VAL A 75 -15.99 4.42 3.96
C VAL A 75 -15.46 5.79 4.35
N ALA A 76 -14.16 6.01 4.15
CA ALA A 76 -13.52 7.30 4.39
C ALA A 76 -13.98 8.33 3.35
N ALA A 77 -13.71 9.62 3.62
CA ALA A 77 -14.17 10.73 2.78
C ALA A 77 -13.71 10.65 1.32
N ASP A 78 -12.57 10.01 1.05
CA ASP A 78 -12.02 9.80 -0.31
C ASP A 78 -12.54 8.53 -1.00
N GLY A 79 -13.57 7.88 -0.42
CA GLY A 79 -14.13 6.63 -0.92
C GLY A 79 -13.36 5.38 -0.50
N PHE A 80 -12.32 5.48 0.34
CA PHE A 80 -11.59 4.31 0.81
C PHE A 80 -12.44 3.46 1.78
N GLY A 81 -12.70 2.21 1.41
CA GLY A 81 -13.45 1.25 2.24
C GLY A 81 -12.67 0.74 3.46
N LEU A 82 -12.46 1.61 4.46
CA LEU A 82 -11.66 1.32 5.65
C LEU A 82 -12.22 0.15 6.47
N GLY A 83 -13.55 0.03 6.60
CA GLY A 83 -14.16 -1.08 7.34
C GLY A 83 -13.79 -2.45 6.78
N ALA A 84 -13.90 -2.59 5.45
CA ALA A 84 -13.50 -3.82 4.75
C ALA A 84 -11.98 -4.07 4.83
N TRP A 85 -11.17 -3.00 4.77
CA TRP A 85 -9.72 -3.11 4.92
C TRP A 85 -9.33 -3.60 6.33
N VAL A 86 -9.93 -3.05 7.38
CA VAL A 86 -9.71 -3.46 8.78
C VAL A 86 -10.04 -4.94 8.97
N VAL A 87 -11.16 -5.42 8.44
CA VAL A 87 -11.51 -6.85 8.49
C VAL A 87 -10.42 -7.72 7.86
N LYS A 88 -9.89 -7.31 6.70
CA LYS A 88 -8.78 -8.03 6.05
C LYS A 88 -7.51 -8.02 6.90
N GLN A 89 -7.17 -6.90 7.54
CA GLN A 89 -6.00 -6.83 8.42
C GLN A 89 -6.15 -7.73 9.66
N ARG A 90 -7.34 -7.78 10.30
CA ARG A 90 -7.60 -8.71 11.41
C ARG A 90 -7.40 -10.17 10.98
N GLN A 91 -7.89 -10.53 9.79
CA GLN A 91 -7.68 -11.88 9.23
C GLN A 91 -6.21 -12.15 8.89
N ALA A 92 -5.47 -11.17 8.39
CA ALA A 92 -4.04 -11.30 8.11
C ALA A 92 -3.22 -11.47 9.39
N LYS A 93 -3.51 -10.69 10.44
CA LYS A 93 -2.90 -10.82 11.78
C LYS A 93 -3.13 -12.21 12.36
N ARG A 94 -4.37 -12.72 12.32
CA ARG A 94 -4.73 -14.07 12.78
C ARG A 94 -4.01 -15.20 12.02
N ARG A 95 -3.71 -14.99 10.73
CA ARG A 95 -2.99 -15.96 9.89
C ARG A 95 -1.47 -15.83 9.98
N GLY A 96 -0.95 -14.88 10.75
CA GLY A 96 0.49 -14.61 10.82
C GLY A 96 1.10 -14.10 9.52
N SER A 97 0.29 -13.48 8.65
CA SER A 97 0.74 -13.01 7.33
C SER A 97 1.03 -11.51 7.28
N LEU A 98 1.01 -10.83 8.43
CA LEU A 98 1.44 -9.43 8.56
C LEU A 98 2.90 -9.37 8.99
N GLU A 99 3.60 -8.35 8.51
CA GLU A 99 4.95 -8.06 8.96
C GLU A 99 4.93 -7.55 10.41
N ALA A 100 6.01 -7.80 11.16
CA ALA A 100 6.09 -7.38 12.56
C ALA A 100 5.90 -5.85 12.74
N ASP A 101 6.47 -5.05 11.85
CA ASP A 101 6.29 -3.59 11.83
C ASP A 101 4.81 -3.20 11.64
N GLN A 102 4.11 -3.88 10.73
CA GLN A 102 2.69 -3.63 10.49
C GLN A 102 1.85 -3.94 11.73
N ILE A 103 2.13 -5.05 12.41
CA ILE A 103 1.45 -5.43 13.65
C ILE A 103 1.71 -4.37 14.73
N GLN A 104 2.97 -4.02 14.98
CA GLN A 104 3.35 -3.04 16.00
C GLN A 104 2.68 -1.68 15.77
N ARG A 105 2.66 -1.21 14.53
CA ARG A 105 2.04 0.07 14.16
C ARG A 105 0.52 0.05 14.34
N MET A 106 -0.14 -1.06 14.03
CA MET A 106 -1.58 -1.17 14.24
C MET A 106 -1.92 -1.28 15.73
N ASP A 107 -1.16 -2.07 16.47
CA ASP A 107 -1.37 -2.28 17.91
C ASP A 107 -1.20 -0.96 18.70
N SER A 108 -0.30 -0.06 18.26
CA SER A 108 -0.16 1.28 18.86
C SER A 108 -1.39 2.18 18.68
N LEU A 109 -2.30 1.84 17.76
CA LEU A 109 -3.61 2.49 17.59
C LEU A 109 -4.74 1.79 18.35
N GLY A 110 -4.43 0.83 19.23
CA GLY A 110 -5.44 0.03 19.94
C GLY A 110 -6.10 -1.03 19.04
N PHE A 111 -5.43 -1.43 17.96
CA PHE A 111 -5.92 -2.47 17.05
C PHE A 111 -5.68 -3.86 17.64
N VAL A 112 -6.73 -4.49 18.17
CA VAL A 112 -6.65 -5.84 18.77
C VAL A 112 -6.93 -6.92 17.73
#